data_AF-A0A640W985-F1
#
_entry.id   AF-A0A640W985-F1
#
_cell.length_a   1.000
_cell.length_b   1.000
_cell.length_c   1.000
_cell.angle_alpha   90.00
_cell.angle_beta   90.00
_cell.angle_gamma   90.00
#
_symmetry.space_group_name_H-M   'P 1'
#
loop_
_entity.id
_entity.type
_entity.pdbx_description
1 polymer ?
#
loop_
_entity_poly.entity_id
_entity_poly.type
_entity_poly.pdbx_seq_one_letter_code
_entity_poly.pdbx_strand_id
1 'polypeptide(L)'
;MAAHARAVDPQLVQRPVGARGGRTKKLRDLGRHWAGAGSGGKNELASDAEILGVSLPETYFEPETCDCWPEHWDALQVFLACGTQWRTIAGAKSIIYQALDYTAVYGHPRYARLDYDEQERRLAQVQEIERGALEVIND
;
A
#
# COMPACT_ATOMS: atom_id res chain seq x y z
N MET A 1 -21.19 2.09 -9.62
CA MET A 1 -20.47 0.96 -8.98
C MET A 1 -19.29 1.55 -8.25
N ALA A 2 -19.39 1.70 -6.93
CA ALA A 2 -18.29 2.19 -6.12
C ALA A 2 -17.19 1.11 -6.09
N ALA A 3 -15.99 1.46 -6.53
CA ALA A 3 -14.80 0.66 -6.25
C ALA A 3 -14.59 0.73 -4.74
N HIS A 4 -15.11 -0.26 -4.02
CA HIS A 4 -14.71 -0.49 -2.64
C HIS A 4 -13.22 -0.81 -2.67
N ALA A 5 -12.37 0.13 -2.22
CA ALA A 5 -11.00 -0.16 -1.84
C ALA A 5 -11.07 -1.26 -0.76
N ARG A 6 -10.98 -2.52 -1.19
CA ARG A 6 -10.91 -3.66 -0.29
C ARG A 6 -9.53 -3.60 0.35
N ALA A 7 -9.51 -3.37 1.66
CA ALA A 7 -8.29 -3.46 2.45
C ALA A 7 -7.63 -4.82 2.19
N VAL A 8 -6.35 -4.79 1.82
CA VAL A 8 -5.51 -5.99 1.74
C VAL A 8 -5.53 -6.69 3.09
N ASP A 9 -5.57 -8.02 3.10
CA ASP A 9 -5.32 -8.79 4.30
C ASP A 9 -3.92 -8.39 4.84
N PRO A 10 -3.82 -7.85 6.08
CA PRO A 10 -2.53 -7.50 6.69
C PRO A 10 -1.49 -8.64 6.66
N GLN A 11 -1.93 -9.88 6.42
CA GLN A 11 -1.08 -11.07 6.27
C GLN A 11 -0.19 -11.10 5.02
N LEU A 12 -0.46 -10.27 3.99
CA LEU A 12 0.33 -10.24 2.75
C LEU A 12 1.55 -9.30 2.78
N VAL A 13 1.78 -8.61 3.91
CA VAL A 13 2.95 -7.75 4.12
C VAL A 13 3.85 -8.32 5.20
N GLN A 14 5.06 -8.72 4.80
CA GLN A 14 6.02 -9.36 5.69
C GLN A 14 7.09 -8.35 6.19
N ARG A 15 7.59 -8.55 7.41
CA ARG A 15 8.70 -7.78 7.98
C ARG A 15 10.04 -8.45 7.61
N PRO A 16 10.86 -7.89 6.71
CA PRO A 16 12.13 -8.48 6.32
C PRO A 16 13.22 -8.20 7.35
N VAL A 17 14.23 -9.08 7.40
CA VAL A 17 15.37 -9.04 8.35
C VAL A 17 16.61 -8.31 7.78
N GLY A 18 16.49 -7.69 6.60
CA GLY A 18 17.43 -6.64 6.16
C GLY A 18 17.79 -6.63 4.67
N ALA A 19 17.92 -5.43 4.11
CA ALA A 19 18.75 -5.04 2.95
C ALA A 19 18.62 -3.51 2.71
N ARG A 20 19.63 -2.85 2.11
CA ARG A 20 19.74 -1.38 1.93
C ARG A 20 19.49 -0.92 0.47
N GLY A 21 18.23 -0.92 0.01
CA GLY A 21 17.74 -0.15 -1.16
C GLY A 21 17.37 1.31 -0.85
N GLY A 22 16.97 2.09 -1.86
CA GLY A 22 16.58 3.50 -1.67
C GLY A 22 15.33 3.65 -0.79
N ARG A 23 15.46 4.27 0.39
CA ARG A 23 14.46 4.31 1.47
C ARG A 23 13.04 4.76 1.04
N THR A 24 12.95 5.79 0.18
CA THR A 24 11.65 6.31 -0.30
C THR A 24 10.98 5.44 -1.35
N LYS A 25 11.77 4.74 -2.18
CA LYS A 25 11.22 3.83 -3.20
C LYS A 25 10.41 2.70 -2.56
N LYS A 26 10.93 2.14 -1.46
CA LYS A 26 10.25 1.09 -0.70
C LYS A 26 8.94 1.54 -0.05
N LEU A 27 8.85 2.79 0.40
CA LEU A 27 7.60 3.34 0.92
C LEU A 27 6.54 3.50 -0.17
N ARG A 28 6.90 3.99 -1.36
CA ARG A 28 5.98 4.08 -2.49
C ARG A 28 5.57 2.71 -3.02
N ASP A 29 6.48 1.74 -3.03
CA ASP A 29 6.19 0.34 -3.39
C ASP A 29 5.06 -0.22 -2.51
N LEU A 30 5.11 0.02 -1.19
CA LEU A 30 4.05 -0.39 -0.27
C LEU A 30 2.69 0.24 -0.62
N GLY A 31 2.69 1.53 -0.96
CA GLY A 31 1.49 2.25 -1.37
C GLY A 31 0.87 1.70 -2.65
N ARG A 32 1.71 1.50 -3.68
CA ARG A 32 1.29 0.91 -4.96
C ARG A 32 0.75 -0.50 -4.76
N HIS A 33 1.46 -1.32 -3.99
CA HIS A 33 1.04 -2.68 -3.69
C HIS A 33 -0.31 -2.69 -2.96
N TRP A 34 -0.48 -1.82 -1.95
CA TRP A 34 -1.75 -1.70 -1.24
C TRP A 34 -2.92 -1.32 -2.16
N ALA A 35 -2.73 -0.35 -3.06
CA ALA A 35 -3.76 0.08 -4.00
C ALA A 35 -4.01 -0.95 -5.12
N GLY A 36 -2.96 -1.67 -5.52
CA GLY A 36 -2.96 -2.64 -6.62
C GLY A 36 -3.36 -4.06 -6.22
N ALA A 37 -3.42 -4.42 -4.94
CA ALA A 37 -3.73 -5.78 -4.48
C ALA A 37 -5.13 -6.31 -4.86
N GLY A 38 -6.00 -5.48 -5.45
CA GLY A 38 -7.25 -5.91 -6.11
C GLY A 38 -7.20 -5.93 -7.65
N SER A 39 -6.15 -5.36 -8.23
CA SER A 39 -5.86 -5.31 -9.66
C SER A 39 -4.79 -6.35 -9.93
N GLY A 40 -5.20 -7.61 -10.13
CA GLY A 40 -4.30 -8.76 -10.26
C GLY A 40 -3.02 -8.39 -11.01
N GLY A 41 -1.92 -8.26 -10.26
CA GLY A 41 -0.61 -7.89 -10.79
C GLY A 41 -0.24 -8.86 -11.92
N LYS A 42 0.68 -8.44 -12.79
CA LYS A 42 1.19 -9.32 -13.85
C LYS A 42 1.84 -10.52 -13.18
N ASN A 43 1.10 -11.61 -13.11
CA ASN A 43 1.59 -12.86 -12.57
C ASN A 43 2.51 -13.46 -13.63
N GLU A 44 3.81 -13.17 -13.51
CA GLU A 44 4.83 -13.65 -14.44
C GLU A 44 4.79 -15.18 -14.56
N LEU A 45 4.47 -15.89 -13.47
CA LEU A 45 4.28 -17.34 -13.48
C LEU A 45 3.09 -17.77 -14.36
N ALA A 46 1.98 -17.02 -14.35
CA ALA A 46 0.85 -17.30 -15.23
C ALA A 46 1.19 -17.01 -16.70
N SER A 47 1.92 -15.93 -16.98
CA SER A 47 2.41 -15.59 -18.32
C SER A 47 3.38 -16.65 -18.85
N ASP A 48 4.31 -17.12 -18.02
CA ASP A 48 5.28 -18.15 -18.37
C ASP A 48 4.60 -19.51 -18.58
N ALA A 49 3.62 -19.86 -17.74
CA ALA A 49 2.84 -21.08 -17.89
C ALA A 49 2.07 -21.09 -19.22
N GLU A 50 1.51 -19.94 -19.62
CA GLU A 50 0.86 -19.77 -20.93
C GLU A 50 1.85 -19.94 -22.08
N ILE A 51 3.03 -19.29 -22.01
CA ILE A 51 4.09 -19.42 -23.02
C ILE A 51 4.57 -20.87 -23.16
N LEU A 52 4.68 -21.58 -22.04
CA LEU A 52 5.16 -22.97 -22.00
C LEU A 52 4.06 -24.00 -22.26
N GLY A 53 2.79 -23.57 -22.40
CA GLY A 53 1.64 -24.43 -22.65
C GLY A 53 1.31 -25.39 -21.50
N VAL A 54 1.69 -25.04 -20.27
CA VAL A 54 1.46 -25.85 -19.08
C VAL A 54 0.31 -25.27 -18.25
N SER A 55 -0.57 -26.13 -17.76
CA SER A 55 -1.60 -25.75 -16.79
C SER A 55 -1.07 -25.94 -15.39
N LEU A 56 -1.00 -24.86 -14.61
CA LEU A 56 -0.59 -24.91 -13.21
C LEU A 56 -1.81 -24.92 -12.28
N PRO A 57 -1.83 -25.78 -11.24
CA PRO A 57 -2.82 -25.69 -10.18
C PRO A 57 -2.76 -24.34 -9.47
N GLU A 58 -3.90 -23.85 -8.98
CA GLU A 58 -4.00 -22.54 -8.31
C GLU A 58 -3.07 -22.42 -7.09
N THR A 59 -2.72 -23.55 -6.46
CA THR A 59 -1.78 -23.63 -5.33
C THR A 59 -0.35 -23.17 -5.65
N TYR A 60 0.01 -23.04 -6.92
CA TYR A 60 1.32 -22.52 -7.35
C TYR A 60 1.38 -20.99 -7.39
N PHE A 61 0.22 -20.32 -7.38
CA PHE A 61 0.18 -18.87 -7.34
C PHE A 61 0.24 -18.42 -5.88
N GLU A 62 1.45 -18.16 -5.40
CA GLU A 62 1.61 -17.47 -4.13
C GLU A 62 1.07 -16.04 -4.27
N PRO A 63 0.34 -15.53 -3.25
CA PRO A 63 -0.13 -14.17 -3.29
C PRO A 63 1.07 -13.24 -3.38
N GLU A 64 0.98 -12.23 -4.26
CA GLU A 64 2.03 -11.23 -4.40
C GLU A 64 2.25 -10.56 -3.04
N THR A 65 3.48 -10.61 -2.53
CA THR A 65 3.85 -9.99 -1.25
C THR A 65 4.75 -8.79 -1.47
N CYS A 66 4.57 -7.73 -0.68
CA CYS A 66 5.49 -6.59 -0.65
C CYS A 66 6.28 -6.54 0.65
N ASP A 67 7.61 -6.50 0.54
CA ASP A 67 8.51 -6.40 1.69
C ASP A 67 8.44 -5.02 2.37
N CYS A 68 8.03 -4.97 3.64
CA CYS A 68 8.01 -3.74 4.43
C CYS A 68 9.17 -3.68 5.42
N TRP A 69 10.17 -2.85 5.15
CA TRP A 69 11.35 -2.73 6.02
C TRP A 69 11.00 -2.39 7.47
N PRO A 70 11.78 -2.90 8.47
CA PRO A 70 11.47 -2.70 9.89
C PRO A 70 11.27 -1.23 10.30
N GLU A 71 12.06 -0.33 9.73
CA GLU A 71 11.99 1.12 10.01
C GLU A 71 10.77 1.83 9.41
N HIS A 72 10.07 1.17 8.48
CA HIS A 72 8.84 1.68 7.85
C HIS A 72 7.59 1.01 8.41
N TRP A 73 7.75 -0.03 9.24
CA TRP A 73 6.66 -0.83 9.76
C TRP A 73 5.59 0.02 10.44
N ASP A 74 5.99 0.89 11.35
CA ASP A 74 4.98 1.68 12.06
C ASP A 74 4.32 2.74 11.17
N ALA A 75 5.00 3.28 10.17
CA ALA A 75 4.38 4.17 9.18
C ALA A 75 3.31 3.42 8.37
N LEU A 76 3.64 2.19 7.94
CA LEU A 76 2.68 1.32 7.29
C LEU A 76 1.48 1.02 8.21
N GLN A 77 1.70 0.73 9.49
CA GLN A 77 0.59 0.48 10.43
C GLN A 77 -0.34 1.69 10.59
N VAL A 78 0.19 2.92 10.63
CA VAL A 78 -0.64 4.14 10.64
C VAL A 78 -1.39 4.27 9.31
N PHE A 79 -0.71 4.09 8.18
CA PHE A 79 -1.32 4.15 6.86
C PHE A 79 -2.47 3.14 6.72
N LEU A 80 -2.25 1.87 7.07
CA LEU A 80 -3.27 0.82 6.98
C LEU A 80 -4.48 1.10 7.87
N ALA A 81 -4.27 1.64 9.08
CA ALA A 81 -5.36 2.02 9.97
C ALA A 81 -6.22 3.17 9.41
N CYS A 82 -5.61 4.05 8.61
CA CYS A 82 -6.28 5.17 7.95
C CYS A 82 -6.69 4.88 6.50
N GLY A 83 -6.32 3.72 5.94
CA GLY A 83 -6.39 3.44 4.50
C GLY A 83 -7.79 3.41 3.90
N THR A 84 -8.85 3.44 4.72
CA THR A 84 -10.24 3.55 4.27
C THR A 84 -10.77 4.99 4.30
N GLN A 85 -10.02 5.93 4.89
CA GLN A 85 -10.43 7.30 5.18
C GLN A 85 -9.84 8.26 4.15
N TRP A 86 -10.23 8.08 2.90
CA TRP A 86 -9.79 8.96 1.81
C TRP A 86 -10.71 10.17 1.65
N ARG A 87 -10.09 11.32 1.43
CA ARG A 87 -10.75 12.51 0.90
C ARG A 87 -10.92 12.34 -0.60
N THR A 88 -12.16 12.34 -1.05
CA THR A 88 -12.51 12.17 -2.47
C THR A 88 -13.29 13.36 -3.00
N ILE A 89 -13.15 13.65 -4.30
CA ILE A 89 -14.05 14.53 -5.03
C ILE A 89 -14.81 13.74 -6.09
N ALA A 90 -16.09 14.07 -6.28
CA ALA A 90 -16.88 13.53 -7.38
C ALA A 90 -16.60 14.35 -8.65
N GLY A 91 -16.02 13.69 -9.65
CA GLY A 91 -15.96 14.21 -11.02
C GLY A 91 -17.21 13.82 -11.82
N ALA A 92 -17.31 14.33 -13.04
CA ALA A 92 -18.45 14.05 -13.91
C ALA A 92 -18.62 12.56 -14.29
N LYS A 93 -17.55 11.75 -14.22
CA LYS A 93 -17.55 10.33 -14.60
C LYS A 93 -16.84 9.39 -13.62
N SER A 94 -16.17 9.92 -12.59
CA SER A 94 -15.36 9.12 -11.66
C SER A 94 -15.25 9.81 -10.30
N ILE A 95 -14.86 9.02 -9.30
CA ILE A 95 -14.42 9.54 -8.00
C ILE A 95 -12.90 9.68 -8.09
N ILE A 96 -12.38 10.86 -7.72
CA ILE A 96 -10.94 11.11 -7.67
C ILE A 96 -10.52 11.11 -6.21
N TYR A 97 -9.58 10.23 -5.86
CA TYR A 97 -8.96 10.18 -4.54
C TYR A 97 -7.88 11.24 -4.46
N GLN A 98 -7.92 12.09 -3.42
CA GLN A 98 -6.97 13.20 -3.28
C GLN A 98 -5.87 12.90 -2.27
N ALA A 99 -6.26 12.47 -1.08
CA ALA A 99 -5.37 12.24 0.06
C ALA A 99 -6.12 11.49 1.17
N LEU A 100 -5.41 10.94 2.13
CA LEU A 100 -5.96 10.50 3.41
C LEU A 100 -6.50 11.68 4.22
N ASP A 101 -7.45 11.40 5.09
CA ASP A 101 -7.84 12.35 6.12
C ASP A 101 -6.73 12.46 7.18
N TYR A 102 -5.94 13.53 7.10
CA TYR A 102 -4.85 13.79 8.04
C TYR A 102 -5.33 13.96 9.49
N THR A 103 -6.60 14.31 9.72
CA THR A 103 -7.16 14.32 11.08
C THR A 103 -7.15 12.91 11.68
N ALA A 104 -7.46 11.90 10.86
CA ALA A 104 -7.40 10.50 11.28
C ALA A 104 -5.96 10.03 11.50
N VAL A 105 -5.03 10.46 10.65
CA VAL A 105 -3.59 10.17 10.80
C VAL A 105 -3.07 10.75 12.12
N TYR A 106 -3.34 12.02 12.39
CA TYR A 106 -2.90 12.69 13.62
C TYR A 106 -3.59 12.15 14.87
N GLY A 107 -4.84 11.70 14.77
CA GLY A 107 -5.58 11.07 15.87
C GLY A 107 -5.16 9.62 16.15
N HIS A 108 -4.43 8.97 15.25
CA HIS A 108 -4.06 7.57 15.43
C HIS A 108 -3.08 7.40 16.60
N PRO A 109 -3.32 6.48 17.56
CA PRO A 109 -2.50 6.37 18.78
C PRO A 109 -1.00 6.11 18.54
N ARG A 110 -0.64 5.44 17.44
CA ARG A 110 0.78 5.23 17.06
C ARG A 110 1.47 6.48 16.48
N TYR A 111 0.70 7.50 16.13
CA TYR A 111 1.19 8.80 15.67
C TYR A 111 1.14 9.82 16.82
N ALA A 112 -0.03 9.97 17.45
CA ALA A 112 -0.32 11.01 18.45
C ALA A 112 0.58 10.99 19.69
N ARG A 113 1.22 9.86 19.99
CA ARG A 113 2.08 9.66 21.18
C ARG A 113 3.56 9.94 20.92
N LEU A 114 3.95 10.16 19.67
CA LEU A 114 5.33 10.44 19.28
C LEU A 114 5.71 11.87 19.67
N ASP A 115 7.01 12.11 19.85
CA ASP A 115 7.52 13.49 19.96
C ASP A 115 7.44 14.24 18.63
N TYR A 116 7.72 15.54 18.63
CA TYR A 116 7.57 16.39 17.44
C TYR A 116 8.44 15.91 16.26
N ASP A 117 9.71 15.58 16.50
CA ASP A 117 10.65 15.17 15.45
C ASP A 117 10.28 13.79 14.90
N GLU A 118 9.79 12.90 15.75
CA GLU A 118 9.27 11.59 15.36
C GLU A 118 7.96 11.69 14.59
N GLN A 119 7.07 12.61 14.98
CA GLN A 119 5.84 12.89 14.22
C GLN A 119 6.18 13.39 12.82
N GLU A 120 7.10 14.35 12.68
CA GLU A 120 7.53 14.86 11.37
C GLU A 120 8.09 13.73 10.49
N ARG A 121 9.02 12.93 11.03
CA ARG A 121 9.58 11.77 10.31
C ARG A 121 8.50 10.76 9.92
N ARG A 122 7.57 10.47 10.84
CA ARG A 122 6.50 9.48 10.62
C ARG A 122 5.52 9.96 9.56
N LEU A 123 5.17 11.25 9.58
CA LEU A 123 4.28 11.85 8.60
C LEU A 123 4.90 11.78 7.20
N ALA A 124 6.18 12.13 7.06
CA ALA A 124 6.89 12.04 5.79
C ALA A 124 6.88 10.61 5.23
N GLN A 125 7.03 9.59 6.10
CA GLN A 125 6.95 8.19 5.67
C GLN A 125 5.53 7.82 5.20
N VAL A 126 4.49 8.18 5.96
CA VAL A 126 3.09 7.94 5.59
C VAL A 126 2.75 8.61 4.25
N GLN A 127 3.24 9.83 4.01
CA GLN A 127 3.05 10.56 2.76
C GLN A 127 3.71 9.88 1.56
N GLU A 128 4.86 9.22 1.73
CA GLU A 128 5.43 8.42 0.62
C GLU A 128 4.59 7.19 0.30
N ILE A 129 4.01 6.53 1.31
CA ILE A 129 3.08 5.41 1.09
C ILE A 129 1.82 5.93 0.38
N GLU A 130 1.24 7.04 0.85
CA GLU A 130 0.09 7.70 0.22
C GLU A 130 0.36 8.06 -1.25
N ARG A 131 1.52 8.66 -1.55
CA ARG A 131 1.92 8.97 -2.93
C ARG A 131 1.94 7.74 -3.81
N GLY A 132 2.52 6.63 -3.33
CA GLY A 132 2.51 5.37 -4.06
C GLY A 132 1.11 4.81 -4.30
N ALA A 133 0.21 4.92 -3.33
CA ALA A 133 -1.18 4.49 -3.49
C ALA A 133 -1.94 5.36 -4.51
N LEU A 134 -1.71 6.68 -4.49
CA LEU A 134 -2.33 7.63 -5.42
C LEU A 134 -1.90 7.43 -6.88
N GLU A 135 -0.70 6.90 -7.12
CA GLU A 135 -0.22 6.51 -8.45
C GLU A 135 -1.03 5.35 -9.07
N VAL A 136 -1.81 4.60 -8.28
CA VAL A 136 -2.55 3.41 -8.77
C VAL A 136 -4.06 3.56 -8.59
N ILE A 137 -4.53 4.16 -7.49
CA ILE A 137 -5.97 4.22 -7.19
C ILE A 137 -6.76 5.16 -8.12
N ASN A 138 -6.07 6.08 -8.79
CA ASN A 138 -6.65 7.04 -9.73
C ASN A 138 -6.39 6.71 -11.21
N ASP A 139 -5.64 5.62 -11.48
CA ASP A 139 -5.42 5.11 -12.84
C ASP A 139 -6.68 4.42 -13.39
#